data_AF-A0A2N9ERP8-F1
#
_entry.id   AF-A0A2N9ERP8-F1
#
_cell.length_a   1.000
_cell.length_b   1.000
_cell.length_c   1.000
_cell.angle_alpha   90.00
_cell.angle_beta   90.00
_cell.angle_gamma   90.00
#
_symmetry.space_group_name_H-M   'P 1'
#
loop_
_entity.id
_entity.type
_entity.pdbx_description
1 polymer ?
#
loop_
_entity_poly.entity_id
_entity_poly.type
_entity_poly.pdbx_seq_one_letter_code
_entity_poly.pdbx_strand_id
1 'polypeptide(L)'
;MSATPAASPLKSTTSSHHLPPSSHRFPASSSETSLKLLDAYAIVLKRNPNLVEREDKLLAMQQPESKTREPPLLIQFRLFNNGCAVKGTLLVNKKLPSRTIQVRPLMIKVETDPKLLNIRTENSLEIVGTSNQPKRTYLSRPLIALLSYGGVPKEYFLDVLSTGLRDAHGVLSNKRDELRVSVNHGEMDDFSAARMILCGIPLDESYVQHRLSFLMEEKKSLR
;
A
#
# COMPACT_ATOMS: atom_id res chain seq x y z
N MET A 1 -65.20 29.78 50.56
CA MET A 1 -64.06 28.86 50.76
C MET A 1 -63.79 28.23 49.40
N SER A 2 -62.73 28.57 48.65
CA SER A 2 -61.31 28.21 48.82
C SER A 2 -61.07 26.69 48.87
N ALA A 3 -60.25 26.04 48.03
CA ALA A 3 -59.49 26.41 46.81
C ALA A 3 -59.16 25.07 46.05
N THR A 4 -58.38 24.89 44.98
CA THR A 4 -57.38 25.69 44.20
C THR A 4 -57.29 25.09 42.76
N PRO A 5 -57.01 25.85 41.67
CA PRO A 5 -56.73 25.24 40.36
C PRO A 5 -55.35 24.55 40.30
N ALA A 6 -55.23 23.52 39.45
CA ALA A 6 -54.01 22.69 39.34
C ALA A 6 -52.88 23.36 38.55
N ALA A 7 -51.63 23.10 38.96
CA ALA A 7 -50.43 23.69 38.37
C ALA A 7 -49.95 22.96 37.11
N SER A 8 -49.38 23.70 36.16
CA SER A 8 -48.74 23.17 34.94
C SER A 8 -47.24 22.93 35.14
N PRO A 9 -46.61 21.88 34.54
CA PRO A 9 -45.17 21.69 34.60
C PRO A 9 -44.39 22.77 33.83
N LEU A 10 -43.19 23.11 34.32
CA LEU A 10 -42.30 24.11 33.71
C LEU A 10 -41.75 23.63 32.36
N LYS A 11 -41.63 24.55 31.39
CA LYS A 11 -40.79 24.35 30.20
C LYS A 11 -39.36 24.77 30.50
N SER A 12 -38.42 23.84 30.51
CA SER A 12 -36.98 24.13 30.54
C SER A 12 -36.45 24.30 29.11
N THR A 13 -35.88 25.47 28.80
CA THR A 13 -35.25 25.76 27.51
C THR A 13 -33.73 25.67 27.62
N THR A 14 -33.14 24.59 27.09
CA THR A 14 -31.68 24.43 26.99
C THR A 14 -31.20 24.71 25.56
N SER A 15 -30.54 25.85 25.37
CA SER A 15 -29.85 26.19 24.11
C SER A 15 -28.62 25.29 23.92
N SER A 16 -28.56 24.53 22.82
CA SER A 16 -27.39 23.74 22.45
C SER A 16 -26.41 24.57 21.62
N HIS A 17 -25.46 25.21 22.28
CA HIS A 17 -24.33 25.88 21.60
C HIS A 17 -23.43 24.85 20.92
N HIS A 18 -23.64 24.66 19.61
CA HIS A 18 -22.88 23.70 18.81
C HIS A 18 -21.48 24.26 18.48
N LEU A 19 -20.51 24.02 19.35
CA LEU A 19 -19.11 24.34 19.08
C LEU A 19 -18.54 23.44 17.95
N PRO A 20 -17.69 23.97 17.06
CA PRO A 20 -17.01 23.17 16.04
C PRO A 20 -15.88 22.30 16.67
N PRO A 21 -15.55 21.14 16.08
CA PRO A 21 -14.54 20.25 16.62
C PRO A 21 -13.13 20.86 16.53
N SER A 22 -12.36 20.74 17.61
CA SER A 22 -10.97 21.20 17.70
C SER A 22 -10.05 20.44 16.74
N SER A 23 -9.50 21.15 15.74
CA SER A 23 -8.47 20.62 14.85
C SER A 23 -7.09 21.08 15.29
N HIS A 24 -6.27 20.17 15.84
CA HIS A 24 -4.88 20.47 16.18
C HIS A 24 -4.05 20.59 14.90
N ARG A 25 -3.45 21.77 14.70
CA ARG A 25 -2.56 22.10 13.58
C ARG A 25 -1.14 22.24 14.11
N PHE A 26 -0.25 21.35 13.70
CA PHE A 26 1.16 21.41 14.10
C PHE A 26 1.96 22.15 13.02
N PRO A 27 2.61 23.30 13.34
CA PRO A 27 3.58 23.91 12.44
C PRO A 27 4.88 23.11 12.45
N ALA A 28 5.50 22.90 11.29
CA ALA A 28 6.91 22.49 11.24
C ALA A 28 7.76 23.67 11.78
N SER A 29 8.52 23.43 12.84
CA SER A 29 9.23 24.48 13.58
C SER A 29 10.31 25.18 12.76
N SER A 30 10.31 26.51 12.76
CA SER A 30 11.53 27.31 12.60
C SER A 30 12.45 27.07 13.81
N SER A 31 13.78 27.05 13.69
CA SER A 31 14.61 27.61 12.59
C SER A 31 15.52 26.59 11.87
N GLU A 32 15.86 25.44 12.45
CA GLU A 32 16.76 24.45 11.82
C GLU A 32 16.03 23.32 11.04
N THR A 33 14.74 23.09 11.29
CA THR A 33 13.99 21.96 10.71
C THR A 33 13.72 22.14 9.20
N SER A 34 13.92 23.35 8.66
CA SER A 34 13.63 23.67 7.25
C SER A 34 14.50 22.92 6.24
N LEU A 35 15.75 22.60 6.59
CA LEU A 35 16.64 21.76 5.78
C LEU A 35 16.15 20.31 5.81
N LYS A 36 16.01 19.72 7.01
CA LYS A 36 15.68 18.31 7.24
C LYS A 36 14.43 17.80 6.49
N LEU A 37 13.44 18.66 6.21
CA LEU A 37 12.24 18.30 5.45
C LEU A 37 12.46 18.30 3.92
N LEU A 38 13.35 19.17 3.41
CA LEU A 38 13.86 19.07 2.04
C LEU A 38 14.81 17.88 1.90
N ASP A 39 15.63 17.61 2.92
CA ASP A 39 16.51 16.44 2.96
C ASP A 39 15.70 15.14 2.97
N ALA A 40 14.60 15.05 3.73
CA ALA A 40 13.70 13.89 3.69
C ALA A 40 13.13 13.65 2.27
N TYR A 41 12.74 14.73 1.58
CA TYR A 41 12.29 14.66 0.18
C TYR A 41 13.43 14.25 -0.76
N ALA A 42 14.65 14.75 -0.53
CA ALA A 42 15.84 14.40 -1.30
C ALA A 42 16.34 12.97 -1.04
N ILE A 43 16.23 12.45 0.19
CA ILE A 43 16.63 11.08 0.59
C ILE A 43 15.76 10.04 -0.13
N VAL A 44 14.45 10.30 -0.26
CA VAL A 44 13.54 9.49 -1.10
C VAL A 44 13.96 9.52 -2.58
N LEU A 45 14.59 10.61 -3.05
CA LEU A 45 15.02 10.78 -4.44
C LEU A 45 16.49 10.37 -4.71
N LYS A 46 17.32 10.16 -3.67
CA LYS A 46 18.78 9.92 -3.75
C LYS A 46 19.23 8.47 -3.43
N ARG A 47 18.32 7.50 -3.33
CA ARG A 47 18.67 6.06 -3.25
C ARG A 47 19.11 5.49 -4.61
N ASN A 48 20.21 6.04 -5.17
CA ASN A 48 21.22 5.36 -6.01
C ASN A 48 22.28 6.38 -6.47
N PRO A 49 23.46 6.42 -5.83
CA PRO A 49 24.66 7.04 -6.37
C PRO A 49 25.62 5.99 -6.98
N ASN A 50 26.12 6.31 -8.17
CA ASN A 50 27.32 5.75 -8.82
C ASN A 50 27.31 4.28 -9.29
N LEU A 51 27.00 4.12 -10.58
CA LEU A 51 27.94 3.48 -11.50
C LEU A 51 29.33 4.13 -11.40
N VAL A 52 30.39 3.35 -11.54
CA VAL A 52 31.71 3.84 -11.99
C VAL A 52 32.17 2.97 -13.15
N GLU A 53 32.00 3.52 -14.35
CA GLU A 53 32.69 3.23 -15.61
C GLU A 53 32.66 1.82 -16.26
N ARG A 54 32.50 1.84 -17.60
CA ARG A 54 32.79 0.79 -18.60
C ARG A 54 31.95 -0.49 -18.57
N GLU A 55 30.91 -0.52 -19.40
CA GLU A 55 30.74 -1.50 -20.50
C GLU A 55 29.53 -1.14 -21.40
N ASP A 56 29.72 -0.12 -22.26
CA ASP A 56 28.66 0.62 -22.96
C ASP A 56 27.93 -0.13 -24.11
N LYS A 57 27.82 -1.46 -24.08
CA LYS A 57 27.16 -2.25 -25.16
C LYS A 57 26.19 -3.36 -24.77
N LEU A 58 26.01 -3.71 -23.48
CA LEU A 58 25.07 -4.78 -23.08
C LEU A 58 23.73 -4.30 -22.48
N LEU A 59 23.61 -3.03 -22.09
CA LEU A 59 22.49 -2.53 -21.27
C LEU A 59 21.21 -2.14 -22.03
N ALA A 60 21.13 -2.40 -23.33
CA ALA A 60 20.02 -1.94 -24.19
C ALA A 60 18.66 -2.65 -23.95
N MET A 61 18.61 -3.73 -23.16
CA MET A 61 17.40 -4.56 -22.99
C MET A 61 16.74 -4.49 -21.61
N GLN A 62 17.28 -3.76 -20.62
CA GLN A 62 16.66 -3.62 -19.29
C GLN A 62 16.68 -2.18 -18.77
N GLN A 63 15.96 -1.29 -19.45
CA GLN A 63 15.42 -0.08 -18.82
C GLN A 63 13.96 -0.36 -18.41
N PRO A 64 13.69 -0.69 -17.14
CA PRO A 64 12.32 -0.60 -16.64
C PRO A 64 11.87 0.86 -16.74
N GLU A 65 10.70 1.07 -17.34
CA GLU A 65 10.14 2.40 -17.65
C GLU A 65 10.37 3.40 -16.51
N SER A 66 10.90 4.59 -16.85
CA SER A 66 11.19 5.65 -15.90
C SER A 66 9.90 6.28 -15.36
N LYS A 67 9.23 5.53 -14.48
CA LYS A 67 7.98 5.94 -13.83
C LYS A 67 8.10 7.36 -13.32
N THR A 68 7.20 8.22 -13.79
CA THR A 68 7.07 9.61 -13.34
C THR A 68 7.10 9.62 -11.82
N ARG A 69 8.00 10.44 -11.24
CA ARG A 69 8.24 10.53 -9.80
C ARG A 69 7.12 11.30 -9.09
N GLU A 70 5.88 10.89 -9.32
CA GLU A 70 4.71 11.40 -8.62
C GLU A 70 4.79 11.01 -7.14
N PRO A 71 4.60 11.96 -6.20
CA PRO A 71 4.61 11.65 -4.78
C PRO A 71 3.40 10.76 -4.43
N PRO A 72 3.55 9.78 -3.52
CA PRO A 72 2.47 8.87 -3.17
C PRO A 72 1.26 9.62 -2.59
N LEU A 73 0.10 9.38 -3.19
CA LEU A 73 -1.19 9.99 -2.79
C LEU A 73 -1.52 9.77 -1.31
N LEU A 74 -1.25 8.57 -0.80
CA LEU A 74 -1.49 8.16 0.59
C LEU A 74 -0.17 7.73 1.24
N ILE A 75 0.09 8.19 2.46
CA ILE A 75 1.26 7.78 3.26
C ILE A 75 0.78 7.29 4.62
N GLN A 76 1.11 6.05 4.99
CA GLN A 76 0.93 5.55 6.36
C GLN A 76 2.10 6.02 7.23
N PHE A 77 1.81 6.56 8.40
CA PHE A 77 2.81 7.23 9.23
C PHE A 77 2.63 7.00 10.74
N ARG A 78 3.72 7.22 11.46
CA ARG A 78 3.73 7.60 12.87
C ARG A 78 4.38 8.98 12.99
N LEU A 79 3.88 9.81 13.89
CA LEU A 79 4.43 11.14 14.20
C LEU A 79 4.54 11.25 15.71
N PHE A 80 5.72 11.63 16.19
CA PHE A 80 5.91 12.07 17.56
C PHE A 80 6.27 13.56 17.54
N ASN A 81 5.50 14.37 18.26
CA ASN A 81 5.67 15.82 18.28
C ASN A 81 5.32 16.40 19.65
N ASN A 82 6.31 17.00 20.34
CA ASN A 82 6.15 17.65 21.64
C ASN A 82 5.42 16.76 22.67
N GLY A 83 5.83 15.49 22.80
CA GLY A 83 5.21 14.51 23.70
C GLY A 83 3.94 13.83 23.15
N CYS A 84 3.28 14.38 22.13
CA CYS A 84 2.10 13.76 21.51
C CYS A 84 2.51 12.69 20.49
N ALA A 85 1.90 11.51 20.55
CA ALA A 85 2.09 10.42 19.61
C ALA A 85 0.84 10.22 18.72
N VAL A 86 1.05 10.21 17.40
CA VAL A 86 0.00 10.15 16.37
C VAL A 86 0.29 8.99 15.42
N LYS A 87 -0.75 8.23 15.04
CA LYS A 87 -0.68 7.12 14.08
C LYS A 87 -1.86 7.20 13.13
N GLY A 88 -1.61 7.10 11.82
CA GLY A 88 -2.67 7.09 10.81
C GLY A 88 -2.15 7.15 9.39
N THR A 89 -2.88 7.87 8.53
CA THR A 89 -2.50 8.15 7.14
C THR A 89 -2.55 9.64 6.82
N LEU A 90 -1.68 10.08 5.91
CA LEU A 90 -1.68 11.42 5.30
C LEU A 90 -2.18 11.32 3.85
N LEU A 91 -2.88 12.36 3.41
CA LEU A 91 -3.26 12.63 2.03
C LEU A 91 -2.76 14.04 1.66
N VAL A 92 -2.36 14.26 0.41
CA VAL A 92 -1.90 15.58 -0.06
C VAL A 92 -3.09 16.53 -0.20
N ASN A 93 -3.22 17.50 0.72
CA ASN A 93 -4.27 18.53 0.68
C ASN A 93 -3.70 19.89 0.24
N LYS A 94 -3.93 20.26 -1.02
CA LYS A 94 -3.48 21.54 -1.62
C LYS A 94 -4.12 22.80 -0.99
N LYS A 95 -5.12 22.66 -0.11
CA LYS A 95 -5.74 23.77 0.63
C LYS A 95 -5.06 24.07 1.98
N LEU A 96 -4.10 23.25 2.42
CA LEU A 96 -3.32 23.53 3.63
C LEU A 96 -2.10 24.41 3.30
N PRO A 97 -1.64 25.26 4.24
CA PRO A 97 -0.36 25.95 4.09
C PRO A 97 0.80 24.95 3.93
N SER A 98 1.83 25.35 3.20
CA SER A 98 3.04 24.54 2.98
C SER A 98 3.64 24.05 4.31
N ARG A 99 4.19 22.82 4.31
CA ARG A 99 4.83 22.17 5.47
C ARG A 99 3.91 22.00 6.70
N THR A 100 2.59 22.05 6.54
CA THR A 100 1.60 21.81 7.63
C THR A 100 1.05 20.40 7.58
N ILE A 101 0.95 19.72 8.73
CA ILE A 101 0.16 18.50 8.91
C ILE A 101 -1.08 18.82 9.75
N GLN A 102 -2.26 18.46 9.23
CA GLN A 102 -3.52 18.51 9.99
C GLN A 102 -3.79 17.13 10.61
N VAL A 103 -3.87 17.08 11.94
CA VAL A 103 -4.16 15.84 12.69
C VAL A 103 -5.63 15.84 13.12
N ARG A 104 -6.32 14.71 12.92
CA ARG A 104 -7.66 14.48 13.48
C ARG A 104 -7.51 13.87 14.89
N PRO A 105 -8.35 14.22 15.88
CA PRO A 105 -8.24 13.68 17.24
C PRO A 105 -8.12 12.14 17.30
N LEU A 106 -8.90 11.41 16.50
CA LEU A 106 -8.86 9.94 16.40
C LEU A 106 -7.51 9.35 15.92
N MET A 107 -6.60 10.17 15.38
CA MET A 107 -5.25 9.75 14.99
C MET A 107 -4.25 9.84 16.15
N ILE A 108 -4.55 10.65 17.17
CA ILE A 108 -3.76 10.71 18.41
C ILE A 108 -3.88 9.36 19.13
N LYS A 109 -2.78 8.92 19.73
CA LYS A 109 -2.66 7.66 20.49
C LYS A 109 -2.11 7.89 21.89
N VAL A 110 -1.30 8.93 22.07
CA VAL A 110 -0.86 9.46 23.37
C VAL A 110 -0.93 10.99 23.27
N GLU A 111 -1.61 11.63 24.21
CA GLU A 111 -1.60 13.09 24.36
C GLU A 111 -0.34 13.54 25.12
N THR A 112 0.07 14.79 24.95
CA THR A 112 1.21 15.35 25.70
C THR A 112 0.86 15.41 27.19
N ASP A 113 1.62 14.70 28.05
CA ASP A 113 1.47 14.79 29.50
C ASP A 113 1.86 16.21 29.99
N PRO A 114 0.93 16.97 30.63
CA PRO A 114 1.23 18.29 31.17
C PRO A 114 2.38 18.31 32.19
N LYS A 115 2.68 17.17 32.85
CA LYS A 115 3.78 17.05 33.81
C LYS A 115 5.15 17.01 33.15
N LEU A 116 5.21 16.67 31.85
CA LEU A 116 6.46 16.44 31.12
C LEU A 116 6.78 17.56 30.13
N LEU A 117 6.05 18.69 30.16
CA LEU A 117 6.24 19.84 29.25
C LEU A 117 7.66 20.44 29.29
N ASN A 118 8.36 20.30 30.42
CA ASN A 118 9.73 20.80 30.60
C ASN A 118 10.81 19.80 30.10
N ILE A 119 10.42 18.60 29.64
CA ILE A 119 11.35 17.60 29.12
C ILE A 119 11.61 17.84 27.64
N ARG A 120 12.89 17.91 27.26
CA ARG A 120 13.30 17.98 25.85
C ARG A 120 12.79 16.74 25.11
N THR A 121 12.03 16.97 24.04
CA THR A 121 11.52 15.93 23.14
C THR A 121 12.04 16.19 21.72
N GLU A 122 12.29 15.12 20.96
CA GLU A 122 12.80 15.19 19.58
C GLU A 122 11.69 14.81 18.59
N ASN A 123 11.30 15.75 17.74
CA ASN A 123 10.13 15.60 16.87
C ASN A 123 10.49 14.79 15.61
N SER A 124 9.66 13.79 15.28
CA SER A 124 9.96 12.81 14.22
C SER A 124 8.72 12.37 13.46
N LEU A 125 8.88 12.15 12.14
CA LEU A 125 7.86 11.64 11.23
C LEU A 125 8.38 10.36 10.56
N GLU A 126 7.85 9.22 10.97
CA GLU A 126 8.18 7.91 10.41
C GLU A 126 7.20 7.55 9.29
N ILE A 127 7.73 7.28 8.09
CA ILE A 127 6.94 6.73 6.98
C ILE A 127 6.94 5.20 7.10
N VAL A 128 5.78 4.64 7.45
CA VAL A 128 5.57 3.19 7.64
C VAL A 128 5.26 2.51 6.30
N GLY A 129 4.61 3.22 5.37
CA GLY A 129 4.26 2.70 4.06
C GLY A 129 3.63 3.76 3.16
N THR A 130 3.52 3.46 1.86
CA THR A 130 3.03 4.39 0.84
C THR A 130 1.98 3.73 -0.06
N SER A 131 1.11 4.53 -0.68
CA SER A 131 0.29 4.07 -1.81
C SER A 131 1.19 3.63 -2.95
N ASN A 132 1.11 2.35 -3.29
CA ASN A 132 1.77 1.75 -4.44
C ASN A 132 0.72 1.38 -5.49
N GLN A 133 1.16 1.15 -6.73
CA GLN A 133 0.31 0.64 -7.81
C GLN A 133 -0.39 -0.67 -7.35
N PRO A 134 -1.74 -0.77 -7.43
CA PRO A 134 -2.45 -1.97 -6.99
C PRO A 134 -1.97 -3.23 -7.72
N LYS A 135 -1.70 -4.29 -6.96
CA LYS A 135 -1.43 -5.64 -7.51
C LYS A 135 -2.75 -6.35 -7.81
N ARG A 136 -2.76 -7.29 -8.76
CA ARG A 136 -3.95 -8.13 -9.06
C ARG A 136 -4.33 -8.91 -7.79
N THR A 137 -5.52 -8.64 -7.27
CA THR A 137 -6.13 -9.33 -6.12
C THR A 137 -7.09 -10.43 -6.60
N TYR A 138 -7.31 -11.44 -5.76
CA TYR A 138 -8.19 -12.57 -6.07
C TYR A 138 -9.26 -12.75 -4.97
N LEU A 139 -10.37 -13.38 -5.35
CA LEU A 139 -11.48 -13.65 -4.44
C LEU A 139 -11.10 -14.73 -3.42
N SER A 140 -11.21 -14.42 -2.12
CA SER A 140 -10.80 -15.31 -1.04
C SER A 140 -11.97 -16.16 -0.50
N ARG A 141 -11.68 -17.37 0.02
CA ARG A 141 -12.72 -18.26 0.58
C ARG A 141 -13.60 -17.61 1.66
N PRO A 142 -13.07 -16.81 2.61
CA PRO A 142 -13.91 -16.08 3.56
C PRO A 142 -14.84 -15.05 2.90
N LEU A 143 -14.38 -14.38 1.84
CA LEU A 143 -15.19 -13.41 1.11
C LEU A 143 -16.28 -14.10 0.27
N ILE A 144 -16.02 -15.29 -0.29
CA ILE A 144 -17.06 -16.14 -0.91
C ILE A 144 -18.14 -16.49 0.11
N ALA A 145 -17.77 -16.91 1.32
CA ALA A 145 -18.73 -17.26 2.37
C ALA A 145 -19.60 -16.06 2.79
N LEU A 146 -18.99 -14.88 2.97
CA LEU A 146 -19.71 -13.64 3.29
C LEU A 146 -20.64 -13.17 2.16
N LEU A 147 -20.20 -13.25 0.90
CA LEU A 147 -21.03 -12.88 -0.26
C LEU A 147 -22.18 -13.87 -0.48
N SER A 148 -21.94 -15.17 -0.29
CA SER A 148 -22.97 -16.22 -0.34
C SER A 148 -24.04 -16.01 0.75
N TYR A 149 -23.62 -15.71 1.98
CA TYR A 149 -24.54 -15.31 3.06
C TYR A 149 -25.31 -14.02 2.73
N GLY A 150 -24.67 -13.08 2.03
CA GLY A 150 -25.29 -11.87 1.47
C GLY A 150 -26.22 -12.10 0.26
N GLY A 151 -26.48 -13.36 -0.13
CA GLY A 151 -27.41 -13.70 -1.21
C GLY A 151 -26.81 -13.71 -2.62
N VAL A 152 -25.49 -13.64 -2.78
CA VAL A 152 -24.85 -13.77 -4.11
C VAL A 152 -24.99 -15.21 -4.61
N PRO A 153 -25.56 -15.45 -5.82
CA PRO A 153 -25.75 -16.79 -6.37
C PRO A 153 -24.45 -17.58 -6.51
N LYS A 154 -24.50 -18.90 -6.31
CA LYS A 154 -23.32 -19.79 -6.39
C LYS A 154 -22.68 -19.78 -7.78
N GLU A 155 -23.50 -19.57 -8.80
CA GLU A 155 -23.16 -19.49 -10.22
C GLU A 155 -22.07 -18.45 -10.46
N TYR A 156 -22.18 -17.27 -9.84
CA TYR A 156 -21.19 -16.19 -9.95
C TYR A 156 -19.79 -16.63 -9.48
N PHE A 157 -19.71 -17.43 -8.41
CA PHE A 157 -18.43 -17.96 -7.93
C PHE A 157 -17.88 -19.06 -8.85
N LEU A 158 -18.75 -19.86 -9.46
CA LEU A 158 -18.37 -20.88 -10.43
C LEU A 158 -17.87 -20.26 -11.74
N ASP A 159 -18.47 -19.16 -12.20
CA ASP A 159 -18.01 -18.41 -13.38
C ASP A 159 -16.66 -17.74 -13.14
N VAL A 160 -16.46 -17.12 -11.97
CA VAL A 160 -15.16 -16.55 -11.56
C VAL A 160 -14.09 -17.64 -11.46
N LEU A 161 -14.41 -18.81 -10.91
CA LEU A 161 -13.51 -19.96 -10.85
C LEU A 161 -13.18 -20.50 -12.25
N SER A 162 -14.18 -20.70 -13.10
CA SER A 162 -14.03 -21.21 -14.47
C SER A 162 -13.22 -20.26 -15.35
N THR A 163 -13.38 -18.95 -15.16
CA THR A 163 -12.55 -17.92 -15.80
C THR A 163 -11.11 -17.99 -15.29
N GLY A 164 -10.89 -18.11 -13.98
CA GLY A 164 -9.56 -18.25 -13.39
C GLY A 164 -8.81 -19.51 -13.83
N LEU A 165 -9.51 -20.64 -14.01
CA LEU A 165 -8.95 -21.86 -14.58
C LEU A 165 -8.60 -21.69 -16.07
N ARG A 166 -9.46 -21.02 -16.84
CA ARG A 166 -9.18 -20.71 -18.26
C ARG A 166 -7.98 -19.78 -18.43
N ASP A 167 -7.88 -18.74 -17.60
CA ASP A 167 -6.70 -17.86 -17.50
C ASP A 167 -5.42 -18.69 -17.22
N ALA A 168 -5.48 -19.62 -16.25
CA ALA A 168 -4.34 -20.46 -15.89
C ALA A 168 -3.90 -21.40 -17.02
N HIS A 169 -4.84 -22.08 -17.68
CA HIS A 169 -4.53 -22.88 -18.88
C HIS A 169 -4.03 -22.03 -20.05
N GLY A 170 -4.49 -20.79 -20.18
CA GLY A 170 -3.99 -19.80 -21.14
C GLY A 170 -2.53 -19.38 -20.89
N VAL A 171 -2.12 -19.27 -19.62
CA VAL A 171 -0.71 -19.02 -19.25
C VAL A 171 0.16 -20.24 -19.52
N LEU A 172 -0.29 -21.45 -19.13
CA LEU A 172 0.43 -22.72 -19.37
C LEU A 172 0.59 -23.07 -20.87
N SER A 173 -0.23 -22.48 -21.73
CA SER A 173 -0.11 -22.61 -23.19
C SER A 173 0.60 -21.40 -23.86
N ASN A 174 0.96 -20.37 -23.09
CA ASN A 174 1.67 -19.21 -23.62
C ASN A 174 3.18 -19.50 -23.75
N LYS A 175 3.60 -19.87 -24.97
CA LYS A 175 5.03 -20.05 -25.34
C LYS A 175 5.95 -18.90 -24.90
N ARG A 176 5.46 -17.67 -24.72
CA ARG A 176 6.27 -16.54 -24.22
C ARG A 176 6.48 -16.57 -22.70
N ASP A 177 5.49 -16.99 -21.92
CA ASP A 177 5.63 -17.08 -20.47
C ASP A 177 6.45 -18.32 -20.08
N GLU A 178 6.26 -19.46 -20.75
CA GLU A 178 7.08 -20.66 -20.50
C GLU A 178 8.53 -20.49 -20.98
N LEU A 179 8.76 -19.80 -22.11
CA LEU A 179 10.13 -19.39 -22.50
C LEU A 179 10.73 -18.46 -21.45
N ARG A 180 9.95 -17.52 -20.89
CA ARG A 180 10.42 -16.62 -19.84
C ARG A 180 10.70 -17.35 -18.51
N VAL A 181 9.92 -18.36 -18.15
CA VAL A 181 10.18 -19.19 -16.96
C VAL A 181 11.45 -20.00 -17.16
N SER A 182 11.58 -20.70 -18.29
CA SER A 182 12.75 -21.54 -18.60
C SER A 182 14.05 -20.75 -18.79
N VAL A 183 14.01 -19.53 -19.34
CA VAL A 183 15.20 -18.66 -19.40
C VAL A 183 15.59 -18.12 -18.02
N ASN A 184 14.64 -17.70 -17.17
CA ASN A 184 14.94 -17.11 -15.86
C ASN A 184 15.45 -18.12 -14.81
N HIS A 185 15.27 -19.43 -15.03
CA HIS A 185 15.69 -20.50 -14.10
C HIS A 185 16.51 -21.59 -14.80
N GLY A 186 17.00 -21.32 -16.01
CA GLY A 186 17.63 -22.33 -16.87
C GLY A 186 18.92 -22.92 -16.31
N GLU A 187 19.58 -22.25 -15.37
CA GLU A 187 20.71 -22.82 -14.62
C GLU A 187 20.34 -24.11 -13.86
N MET A 188 19.06 -24.35 -13.57
CA MET A 188 18.57 -25.60 -12.95
C MET A 188 18.19 -26.70 -13.97
N ASP A 189 18.30 -26.44 -15.27
CA ASP A 189 18.05 -27.42 -16.33
C ASP A 189 19.05 -27.37 -17.49
N ASP A 190 20.22 -26.77 -17.29
CA ASP A 190 21.21 -26.42 -18.30
C ASP A 190 20.64 -25.61 -19.48
N PHE A 191 19.53 -24.89 -19.29
CA PHE A 191 18.71 -24.22 -20.31
C PHE A 191 18.04 -25.20 -21.29
N SER A 192 17.79 -26.45 -20.89
CA SER A 192 17.21 -27.49 -21.76
C SER A 192 15.77 -27.18 -22.17
N ALA A 193 14.86 -26.83 -21.26
CA ALA A 193 13.49 -26.45 -21.63
C ALA A 193 13.48 -25.19 -22.52
N ALA A 194 14.35 -24.21 -22.23
CA ALA A 194 14.47 -23.00 -23.03
C ALA A 194 14.92 -23.33 -24.47
N ARG A 195 15.94 -24.19 -24.64
CA ARG A 195 16.37 -24.68 -25.96
C ARG A 195 15.26 -25.44 -26.68
N MET A 196 14.53 -26.33 -25.99
CA MET A 196 13.44 -27.10 -26.61
C MET A 196 12.33 -26.19 -27.14
N ILE A 197 11.91 -25.19 -26.36
CA ILE A 197 10.88 -24.22 -26.76
C ILE A 197 11.37 -23.36 -27.95
N LEU A 198 12.64 -22.93 -27.94
CA LEU A 198 13.25 -22.17 -29.05
C LEU A 198 13.42 -23.00 -30.33
N CYS A 199 13.70 -24.29 -30.22
CA CYS A 199 13.69 -25.25 -31.33
C CYS A 199 12.27 -25.57 -31.85
N GLY A 200 11.23 -24.95 -31.30
CA GLY A 200 9.85 -25.08 -31.77
C GLY A 200 9.07 -26.25 -31.19
N ILE A 201 9.69 -27.09 -30.33
CA ILE A 201 9.02 -28.22 -29.66
C ILE A 201 7.79 -27.68 -28.91
N PRO A 202 6.61 -28.30 -29.05
CA PRO A 202 5.37 -27.75 -28.51
C PRO A 202 5.24 -28.03 -27.00
N LEU A 203 4.42 -27.23 -26.31
CA LEU A 203 4.30 -27.23 -24.84
C LEU A 203 3.45 -28.39 -24.29
N ASP A 204 2.82 -29.17 -25.16
CA ASP A 204 2.17 -30.44 -24.86
C ASP A 204 3.14 -31.63 -24.83
N GLU A 205 4.41 -31.43 -25.23
CA GLU A 205 5.44 -32.46 -25.07
C GLU A 205 5.68 -32.77 -23.57
N SER A 206 5.47 -34.03 -23.22
CA SER A 206 5.57 -34.61 -21.88
C SER A 206 6.84 -34.22 -21.13
N TYR A 207 8.00 -34.27 -21.79
CA TYR A 207 9.28 -33.89 -21.19
C TYR A 207 9.37 -32.38 -20.91
N VAL A 208 8.85 -31.55 -21.81
CA VAL A 208 8.83 -30.09 -21.67
C VAL A 208 7.93 -29.69 -20.50
N GLN A 209 6.74 -30.29 -20.38
CA GLN A 209 5.86 -30.07 -19.22
C GLN A 209 6.50 -30.49 -17.89
N HIS A 210 7.21 -31.62 -17.88
CA HIS A 210 7.91 -32.09 -16.67
C HIS A 210 9.04 -31.13 -16.25
N ARG A 211 9.84 -30.61 -17.19
CA ARG A 211 10.87 -29.59 -16.85
C ARG A 211 10.23 -28.29 -16.39
N LEU A 212 9.20 -27.78 -17.08
CA LEU A 212 8.56 -26.51 -16.73
C LEU A 212 7.86 -26.55 -15.37
N SER A 213 7.18 -27.66 -15.04
CA SER A 213 6.56 -27.82 -13.71
C SER A 213 7.59 -27.86 -12.57
N PHE A 214 8.72 -28.56 -12.76
CA PHE A 214 9.85 -28.51 -11.82
C PHE A 214 10.38 -27.08 -11.60
N LEU A 215 10.59 -26.31 -12.68
CA LEU A 215 11.00 -24.89 -12.59
C LEU A 215 9.92 -23.98 -11.96
N MET A 216 8.63 -24.37 -12.00
CA MET A 216 7.53 -23.62 -11.38
C MET A 216 7.32 -23.91 -9.88
N GLU A 217 7.70 -25.08 -9.37
CA GLU A 217 7.56 -25.39 -7.94
C GLU A 217 8.61 -24.67 -7.08
N GLU A 218 9.88 -24.58 -7.50
CA GLU A 218 10.91 -23.81 -6.78
C GLU A 218 10.61 -22.30 -6.73
N LYS A 219 9.85 -21.78 -7.71
CA LYS A 219 9.32 -20.41 -7.66
C LYS A 219 8.31 -20.18 -6.52
N LYS A 220 7.83 -21.24 -5.86
CA LYS A 220 6.99 -21.20 -4.65
C LYS A 220 7.78 -21.42 -3.36
N SER A 221 8.92 -22.11 -3.39
CA SER A 221 9.78 -22.32 -2.21
C SER A 221 10.52 -21.03 -1.82
N LEU A 222 10.89 -20.22 -2.81
CA LEU A 222 11.66 -18.97 -2.67
C LEU A 222 10.79 -17.71 -2.49
N ARG A 223 9.69 -17.76 -1.73
CA ARG A 223 8.70 -16.66 -1.61
C ARG A 223 8.10 -16.41 -0.23
#